data_AF-A0A537ACP1-F1
#
_entry.id   AF-A0A537ACP1-F1
#
_cell.length_a   1.000
_cell.length_b   1.000
_cell.length_c   1.000
_cell.angle_alpha   90.00
_cell.angle_beta   90.00
_cell.angle_gamma   90.00
#
_symmetry.space_group_name_H-M   'P 1'
#
loop_
_entity.id
_entity.type
_entity.pdbx_description
1 polymer ?
#
loop_
_entity_poly.entity_id
_entity_poly.type
_entity_poly.pdbx_seq_one_letter_code
_entity_poly.pdbx_strand_id
1 'polypeptide(L)'
;MCEVPCEVNALAVNFDGVKPNFSCYTPPRRVAASLRETEKTGWIGTMEGAQPEDPTRFEVVEGARIAKVPFGWFALQSARTDENGLFLSIAADKQLPPTEDDIRILERARALLSDERHWNKQDDRTCRPNPERWSLFCALMRATEEVSGGVHYRQPALQAAREVLNDVGGNRLGKHRLMDYNNHPATTLEEVHQLLRTAQSRLAKRVPH
;
A
#
# COMPACT_ATOMS: atom_id res chain seq x y z
N MET A 1 -7.79 19.60 8.05
CA MET A 1 -7.88 19.40 6.58
C MET A 1 -6.46 19.29 6.05
N CYS A 2 -6.19 18.38 5.12
CA CYS A 2 -4.87 18.24 4.48
C CYS A 2 -4.96 18.62 3.00
N GLU A 3 -3.88 19.14 2.43
CA GLU A 3 -3.76 19.41 0.99
C GLU A 3 -2.94 18.29 0.34
N VAL A 4 -3.52 17.60 -0.63
CA VAL A 4 -2.89 16.49 -1.34
C VAL A 4 -2.51 16.96 -2.74
N PRO A 5 -1.22 17.02 -3.09
CA PRO A 5 -0.76 17.38 -4.43
C PRO A 5 -1.36 16.48 -5.50
N CYS A 6 -1.51 16.97 -6.73
CA CYS A 6 -2.24 16.20 -7.74
C CYS A 6 -1.57 14.85 -8.06
N GLU A 7 -0.25 14.81 -8.17
CA GLU A 7 0.52 13.59 -8.45
C GLU A 7 0.29 12.54 -7.36
N VAL A 8 0.23 12.97 -6.10
CA VAL A 8 -0.08 12.11 -4.95
C VAL A 8 -1.53 11.64 -5.02
N ASN A 9 -2.46 12.54 -5.28
CA ASN A 9 -3.89 12.22 -5.39
C ASN A 9 -4.19 11.25 -6.55
N ALA A 10 -3.45 11.37 -7.65
CA ALA A 10 -3.54 10.51 -8.82
C ALA A 10 -2.77 9.19 -8.66
N LEU A 11 -2.10 8.97 -7.52
CA LEU A 11 -1.30 7.78 -7.24
C LEU A 11 -0.20 7.58 -8.30
N ALA A 12 0.42 8.69 -8.68
CA ALA A 12 1.48 8.76 -9.68
C ALA A 12 2.89 8.81 -9.06
N VAL A 13 2.99 8.96 -7.73
CA VAL A 13 4.29 8.97 -7.02
C VAL A 13 4.64 7.56 -6.57
N ASN A 14 5.79 7.04 -7.02
CA ASN A 14 6.34 5.72 -6.69
C ASN A 14 7.67 5.83 -5.91
N PHE A 15 8.37 4.72 -5.67
CA PHE A 15 9.70 4.70 -5.02
C PHE A 15 10.76 5.48 -5.82
N ASP A 16 10.67 5.38 -7.16
CA ASP A 16 11.62 6.01 -8.09
C ASP A 16 11.22 7.47 -8.43
N GLY A 17 10.16 7.98 -7.80
CA GLY A 17 9.61 9.31 -8.01
C GLY A 17 8.26 9.33 -8.74
N VAL A 18 7.89 10.50 -9.29
CA VAL A 18 6.71 10.66 -10.13
C VAL A 18 6.85 9.81 -11.41
N LYS A 19 5.79 9.08 -11.78
CA LYS A 19 5.74 8.27 -13.00
C LYS A 19 6.21 9.07 -14.22
N PRO A 20 7.09 8.52 -15.07
CA PRO A 20 7.48 9.17 -16.30
C PRO A 20 6.25 9.51 -17.16
N ASN A 21 6.28 10.69 -17.80
CA ASN A 21 5.18 11.21 -18.64
C ASN A 21 3.85 11.45 -17.91
N PHE A 22 3.83 11.41 -16.57
CA PHE A 22 2.69 11.88 -15.81
C PHE A 22 2.82 13.38 -15.56
N SER A 23 1.80 14.14 -15.94
CA SER A 23 1.67 15.56 -15.61
C SER A 23 0.27 15.80 -15.09
N CYS A 24 0.14 16.57 -14.00
CA CYS A 24 -1.15 17.03 -13.54
C CYS A 24 -1.14 18.51 -13.22
N TYR A 25 -2.21 19.20 -13.60
CA TYR A 25 -2.36 20.65 -13.45
C TYR A 25 -3.57 21.03 -12.58
N THR A 26 -4.20 20.08 -11.90
CA THR A 26 -5.29 20.41 -10.98
C THR A 26 -4.72 20.92 -9.66
N PRO A 27 -5.38 21.90 -9.00
CA PRO A 27 -5.00 22.34 -7.67
C PRO A 27 -4.94 21.18 -6.66
N PRO A 28 -4.14 21.29 -5.58
CA PRO A 28 -4.14 20.31 -4.50
C PRO A 28 -5.55 20.06 -3.97
N ARG A 29 -5.88 18.79 -3.76
CA ARG A 29 -7.19 18.42 -3.20
C ARG A 29 -7.17 18.61 -1.69
N ARG A 30 -8.16 19.31 -1.16
CA ARG A 30 -8.39 19.40 0.28
C ARG A 30 -9.16 18.18 0.77
N VAL A 31 -8.59 17.47 1.74
CA VAL A 31 -9.12 16.21 2.25
C VAL A 31 -9.31 16.25 3.75
N ALA A 32 -10.40 15.64 4.22
CA ALA A 32 -10.64 15.49 5.65
C ALA A 32 -9.58 14.56 6.24
N ALA A 33 -9.02 14.95 7.39
CA ALA A 33 -8.09 14.14 8.14
C ALA A 33 -8.24 14.44 9.64
N SER A 34 -8.07 13.41 10.45
CA SER A 34 -8.09 13.48 11.90
C SER A 34 -6.96 12.60 12.44
N LEU A 35 -6.22 13.12 13.41
CA LEU A 35 -5.12 12.43 14.06
C LEU A 35 -5.25 12.62 15.56
N ARG A 36 -4.89 11.58 16.31
CA ARG A 36 -4.68 11.65 17.75
C ARG A 36 -3.25 11.27 18.07
N GLU A 37 -2.70 11.91 19.09
CA GLU A 37 -1.39 11.58 19.61
C GLU A 37 -1.37 10.16 20.19
N THR A 38 -0.21 9.54 20.17
CA THR A 38 0.08 8.23 20.74
C THR A 38 1.25 8.34 21.71
N GLU A 39 1.31 7.43 22.68
CA GLU A 39 2.32 7.42 23.75
C GLU A 39 3.79 7.36 23.23
N LYS A 40 4.02 6.99 21.97
CA LYS A 40 5.36 6.80 21.37
C LYS A 40 5.81 7.98 20.49
N THR A 41 5.43 9.22 20.80
CA THR A 41 5.76 10.42 20.00
C THR A 41 5.37 10.26 18.52
N GLY A 42 4.12 9.86 18.30
CA GLY A 42 3.57 9.64 16.96
C GLY A 42 2.08 9.90 16.94
N TRP A 43 1.50 9.93 15.73
CA TRP A 43 0.09 10.23 15.53
C TRP A 43 -0.58 9.12 14.73
N ILE A 44 -1.84 8.84 15.04
CA ILE A 44 -2.65 7.88 14.29
C ILE A 44 -4.07 8.38 14.11
N GLY A 45 -4.70 8.04 13.00
CA GLY A 45 -6.09 8.38 12.73
C GLY A 45 -6.47 8.10 11.28
N THR A 46 -7.24 9.01 10.70
CA THR A 46 -7.82 8.84 9.37
C THR A 46 -7.52 10.01 8.44
N MET A 47 -7.45 9.74 7.15
CA MET A 47 -7.40 10.67 6.04
C MET A 47 -8.29 10.11 4.92
N GLU A 48 -9.06 10.96 4.27
CA GLU A 48 -9.84 10.56 3.09
C GLU A 48 -8.89 10.13 1.95
N GLY A 49 -9.15 8.95 1.38
CA GLY A 49 -8.37 8.41 0.25
C GLY A 49 -8.72 9.06 -1.09
N ALA A 50 -8.15 8.53 -2.19
CA ALA A 50 -8.41 9.05 -3.54
C ALA A 50 -9.83 8.71 -4.03
N GLN A 51 -10.39 7.61 -3.53
CA GLN A 51 -11.74 7.15 -3.78
C GLN A 51 -12.47 6.88 -2.46
N PRO A 52 -13.82 6.91 -2.42
CA PRO A 52 -14.59 6.64 -1.20
C PRO A 52 -14.31 5.27 -0.58
N GLU A 53 -13.99 4.25 -1.39
CA GLU A 53 -13.65 2.91 -0.93
C GLU A 53 -12.19 2.73 -0.47
N ASP A 54 -11.34 3.75 -0.63
CA ASP A 54 -9.94 3.65 -0.24
C ASP A 54 -9.80 3.60 1.29
N PRO A 55 -8.92 2.75 1.83
CA PRO A 55 -8.66 2.72 3.25
C PRO A 55 -8.12 4.04 3.76
N THR A 56 -8.60 4.47 4.93
CA THR A 56 -8.38 5.82 5.43
C THR A 56 -7.25 5.94 6.44
N ARG A 57 -6.52 4.86 6.76
CA ARG A 57 -5.51 4.89 7.82
C ARG A 57 -4.43 5.94 7.52
N PHE A 58 -4.19 6.82 8.51
CA PHE A 58 -3.13 7.81 8.50
C PHE A 58 -2.30 7.66 9.78
N GLU A 59 -0.99 7.51 9.63
CA GLU A 59 -0.04 7.37 10.73
C GLU A 59 1.18 8.26 10.49
N VAL A 60 1.64 8.93 11.55
CA VAL A 60 2.88 9.70 11.57
C VAL A 60 3.78 9.10 12.64
N VAL A 61 5.00 8.75 12.23
CA VAL A 61 6.04 8.24 13.13
C VAL A 61 7.14 9.30 13.19
N GLU A 62 7.05 10.24 14.14
CA GLU A 62 7.94 11.41 14.16
C GLU A 62 9.40 11.03 14.38
N GLY A 63 9.67 10.10 15.30
CA GLY A 63 11.03 9.61 15.55
C GLY A 63 11.70 9.00 14.31
N ALA A 64 10.92 8.39 13.42
CA ALA A 64 11.40 7.86 12.13
C ALA A 64 11.26 8.87 10.98
N ARG A 65 10.62 10.02 11.21
CA ARG A 65 10.25 11.02 10.21
C ARG A 65 9.47 10.42 9.04
N ILE A 66 8.41 9.67 9.32
CA ILE A 66 7.59 9.00 8.30
C ILE A 66 6.13 9.43 8.42
N ALA A 67 5.49 9.70 7.28
CA ALA A 67 4.05 9.80 7.15
C ALA A 67 3.52 8.65 6.28
N LYS A 68 2.70 7.78 6.85
CA LYS A 68 2.01 6.68 6.15
C LYS A 68 0.57 7.13 5.91
N VAL A 69 0.24 7.46 4.66
CA VAL A 69 -1.08 7.98 4.26
C VAL A 69 -1.78 7.02 3.29
N PRO A 70 -3.10 7.18 3.05
CA PRO A 70 -3.84 6.39 2.05
C PRO A 70 -3.27 6.40 0.62
N PHE A 71 -2.39 7.36 0.32
CA PHE A 71 -1.76 7.55 -0.98
C PHE A 71 -0.37 6.89 -1.11
N GLY A 72 0.27 6.55 0.00
CA GLY A 72 1.66 6.09 0.01
C GLY A 72 2.38 6.41 1.31
N TRP A 73 3.66 6.04 1.39
CA TRP A 73 4.51 6.37 2.53
C TRP A 73 5.55 7.41 2.11
N PHE A 74 5.66 8.50 2.86
CA PHE A 74 6.47 9.66 2.49
C PHE A 74 7.35 10.11 3.65
N ALA A 75 8.50 10.70 3.31
CA ALA A 75 9.36 11.31 4.31
C ALA A 75 8.68 12.54 4.92
N LEU A 76 8.68 12.64 6.24
CA LEU A 76 8.16 13.79 6.98
C LEU A 76 9.22 14.91 7.00
N GLN A 77 8.88 16.03 6.37
CA GLN A 77 9.74 17.22 6.32
C GLN A 77 9.62 18.07 7.59
N SER A 78 8.41 18.21 8.12
CA SER A 78 8.16 18.94 9.37
C SER A 78 6.90 18.41 10.04
N ALA A 79 6.94 18.34 11.37
CA ALA A 79 5.77 18.28 12.24
C ALA A 79 5.88 19.42 13.25
N ARG A 80 4.81 20.20 13.39
CA ARG A 80 4.69 21.22 14.43
C ARG A 80 3.27 21.22 14.97
N THR A 81 3.15 21.46 16.25
CA THR A 81 1.87 21.62 16.92
C THR A 81 1.82 23.01 17.53
N ASP A 82 0.72 23.72 17.29
CA ASP A 82 0.42 24.99 17.96
C ASP A 82 -1.06 25.04 18.39
N GLU A 83 -1.52 26.20 18.87
CA GLU A 83 -2.89 26.43 19.32
C GLU A 83 -3.98 26.14 18.26
N ASN A 84 -3.61 26.17 16.98
CA ASN A 84 -4.49 25.88 15.84
C ASN A 84 -4.43 24.42 15.38
N GLY A 85 -3.56 23.61 16.01
CA GLY A 85 -3.48 22.16 15.80
C GLY A 85 -2.15 21.67 15.24
N LEU A 86 -2.19 20.49 14.62
CA LEU A 86 -1.04 19.79 14.05
C LEU A 86 -0.84 20.16 12.57
N PHE A 87 0.37 20.59 12.23
CA PHE A 87 0.79 20.90 10.87
C PHE A 87 1.91 19.96 10.45
N LEU A 88 1.69 19.28 9.32
CA LEU A 88 2.60 18.29 8.76
C LEU A 88 2.98 18.68 7.33
N SER A 89 4.24 18.49 6.96
CA SER A 89 4.70 18.55 5.55
C SER A 89 5.42 17.26 5.19
N ILE A 90 5.17 16.76 3.99
CA ILE A 90 5.79 15.54 3.45
C ILE A 90 6.59 15.85 2.18
N ALA A 91 7.63 15.07 1.93
CA ALA A 91 8.32 15.06 0.66
C ALA A 91 7.51 14.23 -0.35
N ALA A 92 6.72 14.91 -1.18
CA ALA A 92 5.77 14.31 -2.11
C ALA A 92 6.37 13.96 -3.49
N ASP A 93 7.69 14.07 -3.64
CA ASP A 93 8.43 13.80 -4.87
C ASP A 93 8.65 12.31 -5.11
N LYS A 94 8.76 11.51 -4.04
CA LYS A 94 8.90 10.05 -4.07
C LYS A 94 8.37 9.40 -2.80
N GLN A 95 7.95 8.14 -2.91
CA GLN A 95 7.64 7.33 -1.74
C GLN A 95 8.92 6.84 -1.05
N LEU A 96 8.84 6.55 0.25
CA LEU A 96 9.91 5.90 0.99
C LEU A 96 10.23 4.54 0.37
N PRO A 97 11.52 4.14 0.37
CA PRO A 97 11.91 2.85 -0.16
C PRO A 97 11.28 1.71 0.67
N PRO A 98 11.15 0.51 0.06
CA PRO A 98 10.71 -0.67 0.79
C PRO A 98 11.70 -1.05 1.90
N THR A 99 11.21 -1.80 2.88
CA THR A 99 12.03 -2.37 3.95
C THR A 99 12.09 -3.90 3.86
N GLU A 100 12.91 -4.50 4.71
CA GLU A 100 12.93 -5.97 4.91
C GLU A 100 11.57 -6.52 5.37
N ASP A 101 10.73 -5.72 6.04
CA ASP A 101 9.36 -6.13 6.37
C ASP A 101 8.51 -6.33 5.12
N ASP A 102 8.70 -5.51 4.08
CA ASP A 102 7.93 -5.65 2.85
C ASP A 102 8.28 -6.94 2.09
N ILE A 103 9.53 -7.39 2.19
CA ILE A 103 9.97 -8.70 1.70
C ILE A 103 9.29 -9.82 2.50
N ARG A 104 9.34 -9.75 3.83
CA ARG A 104 8.68 -10.71 4.73
C ARG A 104 7.17 -10.80 4.49
N ILE A 105 6.52 -9.68 4.17
CA ILE A 105 5.09 -9.66 3.85
C ILE A 105 4.79 -10.47 2.59
N LEU A 106 5.59 -10.34 1.52
CA LEU A 106 5.39 -11.11 0.29
C LEU A 106 5.64 -12.60 0.51
N GLU A 107 6.66 -12.94 1.29
CA GLU A 107 6.95 -14.32 1.69
C GLU A 107 5.80 -14.93 2.50
N ARG A 108 5.30 -14.18 3.47
CA ARG A 108 4.20 -14.62 4.32
C ARG A 108 2.90 -14.76 3.54
N ALA A 109 2.59 -13.83 2.63
CA ALA A 109 1.43 -13.93 1.75
C ALA A 109 1.52 -15.20 0.88
N ARG A 110 2.70 -15.52 0.35
CA ARG A 110 2.92 -16.77 -0.40
C ARG A 110 2.72 -18.01 0.47
N ALA A 111 3.17 -17.98 1.73
CA ALA A 111 2.96 -19.08 2.67
C ALA A 111 1.48 -19.29 3.03
N LEU A 112 0.68 -18.22 3.12
CA LEU A 112 -0.79 -18.30 3.30
C LEU A 112 -1.49 -18.93 2.09
N LEU A 113 -0.88 -18.82 0.92
CA LEU A 113 -1.34 -19.38 -0.36
C LEU A 113 -0.59 -20.68 -0.71
N SER A 114 -0.27 -21.53 0.27
CA SER A 114 0.68 -22.65 0.09
C SER A 114 0.33 -23.61 -1.04
N ASP A 115 -0.95 -23.87 -1.25
CA ASP A 115 -1.49 -24.83 -2.22
C ASP A 115 -2.94 -24.51 -2.59
N GLU A 116 -3.47 -25.23 -3.57
CA GLU A 116 -4.83 -25.06 -4.12
C GLU A 116 -5.94 -25.20 -3.07
N ARG A 117 -5.71 -25.94 -1.96
CA ARG A 117 -6.73 -26.10 -0.91
C ARG A 117 -6.85 -24.84 -0.05
N HIS A 118 -5.78 -24.06 0.04
CA HIS A 118 -5.71 -22.80 0.78
C HIS A 118 -5.96 -21.57 -0.10
N TRP A 119 -6.10 -21.72 -1.41
CA TRP A 119 -6.34 -20.61 -2.32
C TRP A 119 -7.84 -20.39 -2.57
N ASN A 120 -8.30 -19.16 -2.36
CA ASN A 120 -9.62 -18.69 -2.75
C ASN A 120 -9.55 -17.89 -4.07
N LYS A 121 -10.08 -18.49 -5.13
CA LYS A 121 -10.19 -17.87 -6.47
C LYS A 121 -11.44 -16.99 -6.65
N GLN A 122 -12.21 -16.75 -5.59
CA GLN A 122 -13.42 -15.94 -5.59
C GLN A 122 -13.29 -14.83 -4.55
N ASP A 123 -12.39 -13.89 -4.84
CA ASP A 123 -12.13 -12.72 -4.01
C ASP A 123 -13.24 -11.68 -4.19
N ASP A 124 -13.85 -11.27 -3.08
CA ASP A 124 -14.79 -10.15 -2.99
C ASP A 124 -14.17 -8.94 -2.27
N ARG A 125 -12.86 -9.01 -1.97
CA ARG A 125 -12.08 -8.05 -1.18
C ARG A 125 -12.51 -7.91 0.28
N THR A 126 -13.37 -8.79 0.77
CA THR A 126 -13.76 -8.87 2.18
C THR A 126 -12.90 -9.91 2.87
N CYS A 127 -11.86 -9.43 3.56
CA CYS A 127 -10.93 -10.30 4.28
C CYS A 127 -11.52 -10.71 5.63
N ARG A 128 -12.11 -11.90 5.66
CA ARG A 128 -12.65 -12.51 6.89
C ARG A 128 -11.51 -12.76 7.89
N PRO A 129 -11.79 -12.73 9.21
CA PRO A 129 -10.83 -13.18 10.19
C PRO A 129 -10.63 -14.70 10.07
N ASN A 130 -9.38 -15.15 9.97
CA ASN A 130 -8.97 -16.56 9.97
C ASN A 130 -9.76 -17.48 9.00
N PRO A 131 -9.83 -17.17 7.69
CA PRO A 131 -10.47 -18.04 6.71
C PRO A 131 -9.61 -19.30 6.48
N GLU A 132 -10.27 -20.39 6.10
CA GLU A 132 -9.57 -21.61 5.64
C GLU A 132 -8.86 -21.39 4.30
N ARG A 133 -9.32 -20.43 3.49
CA ARG A 133 -8.76 -20.10 2.18
C ARG A 133 -8.56 -18.60 2.01
N TRP A 134 -7.44 -18.23 1.41
CA TRP A 134 -7.04 -16.85 1.19
C TRP A 134 -7.11 -16.51 -0.30
N SER A 135 -7.66 -15.34 -0.63
CA SER A 135 -7.42 -14.73 -1.94
C SER A 135 -6.05 -14.05 -1.94
N LEU A 136 -5.49 -13.77 -3.12
CA LEU A 136 -4.24 -12.99 -3.23
C LEU A 136 -4.30 -11.68 -2.45
N PHE A 137 -5.39 -10.92 -2.60
CA PHE A 137 -5.58 -9.66 -1.90
C PHE A 137 -5.59 -9.88 -0.38
N CYS A 138 -6.39 -10.81 0.13
CA CYS A 138 -6.50 -11.02 1.56
C CYS A 138 -5.26 -11.66 2.20
N ALA A 139 -4.53 -12.50 1.46
CA ALA A 139 -3.23 -13.00 1.90
C ALA A 139 -2.23 -11.85 2.12
N LEU A 140 -2.16 -10.89 1.19
CA LEU A 140 -1.30 -9.71 1.32
C LEU A 140 -1.72 -8.81 2.49
N MET A 141 -3.02 -8.57 2.67
CA MET A 141 -3.54 -7.77 3.79
C MET A 141 -3.23 -8.44 5.13
N ARG A 142 -3.44 -9.75 5.24
CA ARG A 142 -3.13 -10.51 6.45
C ARG A 142 -1.65 -10.54 6.74
N ALA A 143 -0.82 -10.84 5.75
CA ALA A 143 0.63 -10.83 5.90
C ALA A 143 1.15 -9.45 6.36
N THR A 144 0.55 -8.38 5.84
CA THR A 144 0.87 -7.01 6.27
C THR A 144 0.57 -6.79 7.74
N GLU A 145 -0.62 -7.20 8.18
CA GLU A 145 -1.02 -7.11 9.59
C GLU A 145 -0.06 -7.91 10.49
N GLU A 146 0.27 -9.16 10.11
CA GLU A 146 1.12 -10.05 10.91
C GLU A 146 2.57 -9.56 11.02
N VAL A 147 3.12 -8.96 9.97
CA VAL A 147 4.53 -8.50 9.97
C VAL A 147 4.68 -7.10 10.54
N SER A 148 3.78 -6.18 10.19
CA SER A 148 3.94 -4.74 10.50
C SER A 148 3.01 -4.22 11.60
N GLY A 149 2.13 -5.07 12.13
CA GLY A 149 1.20 -4.73 13.22
C GLY A 149 -0.03 -3.94 12.78
N GLY A 150 -0.22 -3.71 11.49
CA GLY A 150 -1.49 -3.20 10.97
C GLY A 150 -1.45 -2.89 9.49
N VAL A 151 -2.62 -2.85 8.86
CA VAL A 151 -2.68 -2.77 7.41
C VAL A 151 -2.57 -1.34 6.88
N HIS A 152 -1.72 -1.17 5.87
CA HIS A 152 -1.64 0.03 5.04
C HIS A 152 -1.83 -0.38 3.57
N TYR A 153 -2.88 0.09 2.91
CA TYR A 153 -3.23 -0.37 1.55
C TYR A 153 -2.17 -0.04 0.48
N ARG A 154 -1.38 1.00 0.76
CA ARG A 154 -0.25 1.48 -0.05
C ARG A 154 1.12 1.08 0.47
N GLN A 155 1.16 0.12 1.40
CA GLN A 155 2.39 -0.55 1.83
C GLN A 155 3.24 -0.98 0.61
N PRO A 156 4.57 -0.80 0.64
CA PRO A 156 5.44 -1.13 -0.48
C PRO A 156 5.28 -2.57 -1.01
N ALA A 157 5.09 -3.56 -0.15
CA ALA A 157 4.79 -4.95 -0.55
C ALA A 157 3.58 -5.05 -1.51
N LEU A 158 2.47 -4.40 -1.17
CA LEU A 158 1.25 -4.41 -1.99
C LEU A 158 1.42 -3.58 -3.27
N GLN A 159 2.22 -2.51 -3.25
CA GLN A 159 2.53 -1.76 -4.47
C GLN A 159 3.36 -2.60 -5.43
N ALA A 160 4.39 -3.29 -4.95
CA ALA A 160 5.23 -4.15 -5.79
C ALA A 160 4.43 -5.26 -6.46
N ALA A 161 3.51 -5.91 -5.75
CA ALA A 161 2.61 -6.89 -6.36
C ALA A 161 1.76 -6.27 -7.49
N ARG A 162 1.23 -5.07 -7.28
CA ARG A 162 0.47 -4.33 -8.31
C ARG A 162 1.32 -3.89 -9.49
N GLU A 163 2.58 -3.52 -9.26
CA GLU A 163 3.54 -3.19 -10.33
C GLU A 163 3.82 -4.41 -11.20
N VAL A 164 4.11 -5.57 -10.61
CA VAL A 164 4.32 -6.80 -11.39
C VAL A 164 3.06 -7.17 -12.16
N LEU A 165 1.87 -7.01 -11.57
CA LEU A 165 0.62 -7.24 -12.29
C LEU A 165 0.49 -6.36 -13.54
N ASN A 166 0.94 -5.10 -13.52
CA ASN A 166 0.89 -4.27 -14.73
C ASN A 166 1.68 -4.87 -15.89
N ASP A 167 2.73 -5.64 -15.61
CA ASP A 167 3.58 -6.25 -16.62
C ASP A 167 3.03 -7.58 -17.13
N VAL A 168 2.43 -8.39 -16.23
CA VAL A 168 2.05 -9.79 -16.54
C VAL A 168 0.55 -10.04 -16.64
N GLY A 169 -0.27 -9.10 -16.15
CA GLY A 169 -1.71 -9.32 -15.98
C GLY A 169 -2.52 -9.21 -17.27
N GLY A 170 -2.03 -8.44 -18.26
CA GLY A 170 -2.68 -8.28 -19.56
C GLY A 170 -4.18 -7.94 -19.46
N ASN A 171 -5.01 -8.63 -20.25
CA ASN A 171 -6.46 -8.45 -20.28
C ASN A 171 -7.19 -9.01 -19.04
N ARG A 172 -6.49 -9.64 -18.10
CA ARG A 172 -7.07 -10.15 -16.84
C ARG A 172 -7.27 -9.04 -15.81
N LEU A 173 -6.74 -7.84 -16.07
CA LEU A 173 -6.79 -6.72 -15.15
C LEU A 173 -7.98 -5.80 -15.43
N GLY A 174 -8.67 -5.39 -14.38
CA GLY A 174 -9.66 -4.32 -14.41
C GLY A 174 -9.41 -3.29 -13.31
N LYS A 175 -10.50 -2.78 -12.73
CA LYS A 175 -10.46 -1.75 -11.67
C LYS A 175 -9.72 -2.23 -10.43
N HIS A 176 -9.80 -3.51 -10.09
CA HIS A 176 -9.26 -4.09 -8.85
C HIS A 176 -8.22 -5.16 -9.17
N ARG A 177 -7.15 -4.75 -9.86
CA ARG A 177 -6.04 -5.59 -10.36
C ARG A 177 -5.73 -6.88 -9.57
N LEU A 178 -5.53 -6.82 -8.25
CA LEU A 178 -5.25 -8.00 -7.43
C LEU A 178 -6.42 -9.01 -7.39
N MET A 179 -7.64 -8.50 -7.20
CA MET A 179 -8.88 -9.27 -7.20
C MET A 179 -9.18 -9.82 -8.60
N ASP A 180 -9.10 -8.97 -9.63
CA ASP A 180 -9.42 -9.35 -11.01
C ASP A 180 -8.47 -10.45 -11.51
N TYR A 181 -7.16 -10.28 -11.27
CA TYR A 181 -6.17 -11.28 -11.63
C TYR A 181 -6.39 -12.59 -10.85
N ASN A 182 -6.65 -12.51 -9.54
CA ASN A 182 -6.92 -13.68 -8.71
C ASN A 182 -8.13 -14.47 -9.22
N ASN A 183 -9.22 -13.77 -9.56
CA ASN A 183 -10.50 -14.40 -9.92
C ASN A 183 -10.56 -14.88 -11.36
N HIS A 184 -9.65 -14.42 -12.22
CA HIS A 184 -9.68 -14.75 -13.63
C HIS A 184 -9.57 -16.28 -13.85
N PRO A 185 -10.43 -16.90 -14.69
CA PRO A 185 -10.47 -18.35 -14.85
C PRO A 185 -9.14 -18.95 -15.32
N ALA A 186 -8.38 -18.22 -16.14
CA ALA A 186 -7.07 -18.67 -16.62
C ALA A 186 -5.93 -18.51 -15.60
N THR A 187 -6.12 -17.80 -14.48
CA THR A 187 -5.06 -17.63 -13.48
C THR A 187 -4.82 -18.93 -12.72
N THR A 188 -3.56 -19.30 -12.54
CA THR A 188 -3.14 -20.49 -11.76
C THR A 188 -2.47 -20.07 -10.46
N LEU A 189 -2.43 -20.96 -9.46
CA LEU A 189 -1.72 -20.68 -8.21
C LEU A 189 -0.22 -20.48 -8.45
N GLU A 190 0.38 -21.21 -9.41
CA GLU A 190 1.79 -21.04 -9.76
C GLU A 190 2.08 -19.64 -10.31
N GLU A 191 1.20 -19.09 -11.15
CA GLU A 191 1.31 -17.71 -11.60
C GLU A 191 1.20 -16.70 -10.43
N VAL A 192 0.33 -16.96 -9.45
CA VAL A 192 0.21 -16.15 -8.23
C VAL A 192 1.48 -16.23 -7.37
N HIS A 193 2.09 -17.40 -7.23
CA HIS A 193 3.37 -17.54 -6.55
C HIS A 193 4.50 -16.82 -7.30
N GLN A 194 4.54 -16.95 -8.62
CA GLN A 194 5.52 -16.28 -9.47
C GLN A 194 5.40 -14.77 -9.38
N LEU A 195 4.18 -14.25 -9.33
CA LEU A 195 3.88 -12.84 -9.08
C LEU A 195 4.52 -12.36 -7.76
N LEU A 196 4.28 -13.08 -6.66
CA LEU A 196 4.82 -12.73 -5.33
C LEU A 196 6.35 -12.82 -5.28
N ARG A 197 6.95 -13.87 -5.86
CA ARG A 197 8.41 -14.01 -5.96
C ARG A 197 9.05 -12.90 -6.79
N THR A 198 8.41 -12.51 -7.89
CA THR A 198 8.90 -11.43 -8.75
C THR A 198 8.83 -10.09 -8.03
N ALA A 199 7.73 -9.82 -7.32
CA ALA A 199 7.59 -8.64 -6.48
C ALA A 199 8.67 -8.60 -5.39
N GLN A 200 8.93 -9.73 -4.73
CA GLN A 200 9.96 -9.87 -3.71
C GLN A 200 11.35 -9.56 -4.27
N SER A 201 11.70 -10.15 -5.41
CA SER A 201 13.00 -9.91 -6.06
C SER A 201 13.17 -8.45 -6.48
N ARG A 202 12.11 -7.76 -6.91
CA ARG A 202 12.14 -6.34 -7.24
C ARG A 202 12.32 -5.47 -5.99
N LEU A 203 11.65 -5.81 -4.88
CA LEU A 203 11.83 -5.08 -3.62
C LEU A 203 13.22 -5.25 -3.04
N ALA A 204 13.79 -6.47 -3.08
CA ALA A 204 15.13 -6.73 -2.57
C ALA A 204 16.22 -5.86 -3.23
N LYS A 205 16.03 -5.45 -4.49
CA LYS A 205 16.93 -4.52 -5.19
C LYS A 205 16.78 -3.05 -4.78
N ARG A 206 15.71 -2.72 -4.05
CA ARG A 206 15.31 -1.37 -3.64
C ARG A 206 15.41 -1.15 -2.13
N VAL A 207 15.63 -2.20 -1.34
CA VAL A 207 15.90 -2.06 0.10
C VAL A 207 17.27 -1.40 0.27
N PRO A 208 17.37 -0.27 0.99
CA PRO A 208 18.65 0.37 1.27
C PRO A 208 19.56 -0.53 2.12
N HIS A 209 20.85 -0.56 1.81
CA HIS A 209 21.89 -1.25 2.59
C HIS A 209 22.52 -0.32 3.64
#